data_AF-A0ABD4A170-F1
#
_entry.id   AF-A0ABD4A170-F1
#
_cell.length_a   1.000
_cell.length_b   1.000
_cell.length_c   1.000
_cell.angle_alpha   90.00
_cell.angle_beta   90.00
_cell.angle_gamma   90.00
#
_symmetry.space_group_name_H-M   'P 1'
#
loop_
_entity.id
_entity.type
_entity.pdbx_description
1 polymer ?
#
loop_
_entity_poly.entity_id
_entity_poly.type
_entity_poly.pdbx_seq_one_letter_code
_entity_poly.pdbx_strand_id
1 'polypeptide(L)'
;MDKEQTEKELLKPLNRKTKEFLRKLKRLFQRASKDVLSKLTALFVKLDQIEEPTLADANRYGDLNRIKREITSLISDLSAKVKAMIIEFLEETYESSYSWLIFGVLAALGIKLARPKTTLNQMNLPAEWAPGDVQRAIKSKQMDKAIETDRKKTIQQINKTIERGFIERKRFAQVAKELQTDVGLSYNRSKRIANTEMHRTREKATLDAAKKAQSRGINMKKTWHNVGDERVRETKHADHVHLEGQERMVNQLFDLGINKNGVHVTAEAPGQSGDPSNDINCRCFATYEPVL
;
A
#
# COMPACT_ATOMS: atom_id res chain seq x y z
N MET A 1 20.96 -16.00 -2.50
CA MET A 1 20.76 -15.92 -1.03
C MET A 1 19.57 -16.77 -0.71
N ASP A 2 19.64 -17.53 0.38
CA ASP A 2 18.55 -18.42 0.76
C ASP A 2 17.34 -17.69 1.37
N LYS A 3 16.30 -18.47 1.65
CA LYS A 3 15.03 -18.02 2.24
C LYS A 3 15.23 -17.40 3.62
N GLU A 4 16.01 -18.03 4.50
CA GLU A 4 16.19 -17.60 5.88
C GLU A 4 16.88 -16.23 5.96
N GLN A 5 17.93 -16.04 5.15
CA GLN A 5 18.65 -14.78 5.07
C GLN A 5 17.75 -13.65 4.54
N THR A 6 16.91 -13.95 3.54
CA THR A 6 15.93 -13.01 2.99
C THR A 6 14.90 -12.58 4.03
N GLU A 7 14.34 -13.54 4.78
CA GLU A 7 13.40 -13.24 5.85
C GLU A 7 14.02 -12.38 6.95
N LYS A 8 15.24 -12.72 7.37
CA LYS A 8 15.94 -12.05 8.47
C LYS A 8 16.37 -10.63 8.12
N GLU A 9 17.00 -10.45 6.97
CA GLU A 9 17.73 -9.22 6.65
C GLU A 9 16.91 -8.25 5.79
N LEU A 10 15.86 -8.70 5.09
CA LEU A 10 14.98 -7.84 4.30
C LEU A 10 13.56 -7.77 4.86
N LEU A 11 12.89 -8.92 4.99
CA LEU A 11 11.45 -8.93 5.29
C LEU A 11 11.15 -8.46 6.73
N LYS A 12 11.88 -8.95 7.74
CA LYS A 12 11.69 -8.53 9.14
C LYS A 12 11.92 -7.02 9.34
N PRO A 13 13.01 -6.42 8.82
CA PRO A 13 13.19 -4.97 8.87
C PRO A 13 12.08 -4.20 8.15
N LEU A 14 11.73 -4.57 6.91
CA LEU A 14 10.67 -3.89 6.16
C LEU A 14 9.33 -3.97 6.89
N ASN A 15 8.99 -5.12 7.48
CA ASN A 15 7.78 -5.29 8.29
C ASN A 15 7.73 -4.32 9.49
N ARG A 16 8.88 -3.98 10.10
CA ARG A 16 8.94 -2.96 11.16
C ARG A 16 8.63 -1.57 10.61
N LYS A 17 9.24 -1.19 9.48
CA LYS A 17 8.92 0.07 8.79
C LYS A 17 7.46 0.15 8.34
N THR A 18 6.89 -0.94 7.83
CA THR A 18 5.47 -1.01 7.49
C THR A 18 4.61 -0.73 8.72
N LYS A 19 4.93 -1.31 9.89
CA LYS A 19 4.19 -1.04 11.14
C LYS A 19 4.29 0.45 11.54
N GLU A 20 5.47 1.06 11.40
CA GLU A 20 5.66 2.49 11.68
C GLU A 20 4.88 3.39 10.72
N PHE A 21 4.97 3.11 9.42
CA PHE A 21 4.17 3.77 8.38
C PHE A 21 2.68 3.69 8.70
N LEU A 22 2.16 2.49 9.01
CA LEU A 22 0.75 2.28 9.32
C LEU A 22 0.29 3.01 10.59
N ARG A 23 1.19 3.20 11.57
CA ARG A 23 0.92 4.04 12.76
C ARG A 23 0.82 5.52 12.37
N LYS A 24 1.74 6.02 11.53
CA LYS A 24 1.69 7.41 11.01
C LYS A 24 0.41 7.64 10.20
N LEU A 25 0.07 6.71 9.30
CA LEU A 25 -1.15 6.74 8.50
C LEU A 25 -2.40 6.78 9.42
N LYS A 26 -2.47 5.92 10.43
CA LYS A 26 -3.59 5.91 11.40
C LYS A 26 -3.75 7.26 12.10
N ARG A 27 -2.65 7.88 12.54
CA ARG A 27 -2.68 9.20 13.19
C ARG A 27 -3.19 10.29 12.26
N LEU A 28 -2.83 10.24 10.96
CA LEU A 28 -3.32 11.18 9.96
C LEU A 28 -4.85 11.09 9.82
N PHE A 29 -5.40 9.88 9.74
CA PHE A 29 -6.86 9.66 9.68
C PHE A 29 -7.57 10.05 10.97
N GLN A 30 -6.96 9.81 12.14
CA GLN A 30 -7.52 10.25 13.43
C GLN A 30 -7.61 11.78 13.52
N ARG A 31 -6.62 12.51 13.00
CA ARG A 31 -6.67 13.98 12.91
C ARG A 31 -7.77 14.43 11.97
N ALA A 32 -7.81 13.91 10.75
CA ALA A 32 -8.86 14.26 9.79
C ALA A 32 -10.27 13.97 10.32
N SER A 33 -10.46 12.86 11.05
CA SER A 33 -11.73 12.56 11.71
C SER A 33 -12.11 13.63 12.75
N LYS A 34 -11.16 14.08 13.57
CA LYS A 34 -11.41 15.19 14.52
C LYS A 34 -11.73 16.51 13.81
N ASP A 35 -11.04 16.80 12.72
CA ASP A 35 -11.26 18.02 11.94
C ASP A 35 -12.67 18.03 11.32
N VAL A 36 -13.08 16.91 10.70
CA VAL A 36 -14.44 16.73 10.15
C VAL A 36 -15.50 16.90 11.24
N LEU A 37 -15.30 16.29 12.41
CA LEU A 37 -16.24 16.43 13.53
C LEU A 37 -16.31 17.87 14.03
N SER A 38 -15.18 18.57 14.10
CA SER A 38 -15.14 19.97 14.54
C SER A 38 -15.94 20.87 13.57
N LYS A 39 -15.89 20.60 12.26
CA LYS A 39 -16.74 21.29 11.28
C LYS A 39 -18.22 21.00 11.49
N LEU A 40 -18.57 19.75 11.81
CA LEU A 40 -19.96 19.38 12.10
C LEU A 40 -20.47 20.02 13.41
N THR A 41 -19.66 20.07 14.46
CA THR A 41 -20.03 20.71 15.74
C THR A 41 -20.46 22.15 15.53
N ALA A 42 -19.75 22.91 14.70
CA ALA A 42 -20.11 24.29 14.38
C ALA A 42 -21.49 24.42 13.72
N LEU A 43 -21.94 23.40 12.97
CA LEU A 43 -23.32 23.34 12.43
C LEU A 43 -24.33 23.11 13.54
N PHE A 44 -24.10 22.07 14.33
CA PHE A 44 -25.07 21.64 15.34
C PHE A 44 -25.24 22.68 16.45
N VAL A 45 -24.18 23.38 16.86
CA VAL A 45 -24.27 24.49 17.83
C VAL A 45 -25.18 25.61 17.35
N LYS A 46 -25.18 25.93 16.05
CA LYS A 46 -26.09 26.93 15.49
C LYS A 46 -27.54 26.45 15.44
N LEU A 47 -27.73 25.17 15.15
CA LEU A 47 -29.06 24.55 15.04
C LEU A 47 -29.67 24.22 16.40
N ASP A 48 -28.89 24.19 17.48
CA ASP A 48 -29.35 23.94 18.84
C ASP A 48 -30.33 25.02 19.36
N GLN A 49 -30.35 26.19 18.70
CA GLN A 49 -31.30 27.27 18.97
C GLN A 49 -32.69 27.03 18.35
N ILE A 50 -32.84 25.99 17.54
CA ILE A 50 -34.07 25.64 16.82
C ILE A 50 -34.60 24.35 17.42
N GLU A 51 -35.87 24.37 17.85
CA GLU A 51 -36.57 23.17 18.27
C GLU A 51 -36.83 22.28 17.04
N GLU A 52 -36.34 21.04 17.07
CA GLU A 52 -36.40 20.07 15.95
C GLU A 52 -35.85 20.59 14.59
N PRO A 53 -34.54 20.87 14.48
CA PRO A 53 -33.96 21.44 13.27
C PRO A 53 -34.10 20.52 12.05
N THR A 54 -34.62 21.05 10.96
CA THR A 54 -34.82 20.32 9.70
C THR A 54 -33.63 20.46 8.76
N LEU A 55 -33.61 19.66 7.68
CA LEU A 55 -32.64 19.84 6.59
C LEU A 55 -32.77 21.23 5.92
N ALA A 56 -33.96 21.82 5.91
CA ALA A 56 -34.17 23.18 5.39
C ALA A 56 -33.51 24.22 6.30
N ASP A 57 -33.57 24.04 7.62
CA ASP A 57 -32.91 24.91 8.60
C ASP A 57 -31.38 24.83 8.49
N ALA A 58 -30.83 23.62 8.32
CA ALA A 58 -29.41 23.43 8.05
C ALA A 58 -28.94 24.10 6.74
N ASN A 59 -29.83 24.17 5.74
CA ASN A 59 -29.58 24.85 4.47
C ASN A 59 -29.84 26.36 4.53
N ARG A 60 -30.55 26.86 5.55
CA ARG A 60 -30.84 28.29 5.73
C ARG A 60 -29.51 29.03 5.87
N TYR A 61 -29.34 30.09 5.07
CA TYR A 61 -28.09 30.86 4.95
C TYR A 61 -26.85 30.10 4.43
N GLY A 62 -27.01 28.89 3.86
CA GLY A 62 -25.91 28.16 3.20
C GLY A 62 -24.91 27.49 4.15
N ASP A 63 -25.23 27.37 5.44
CA ASP A 63 -24.36 26.79 6.46
C ASP A 63 -23.98 25.34 6.16
N LEU A 64 -24.95 24.50 5.80
CA LEU A 64 -24.69 23.10 5.40
C LEU A 64 -23.82 23.00 4.14
N ASN A 65 -24.09 23.81 3.12
CA ASN A 65 -23.31 23.80 1.88
C ASN A 65 -21.87 24.27 2.10
N ARG A 66 -21.65 25.27 2.96
CA ARG A 66 -20.31 25.68 3.39
C ARG A 66 -19.59 24.52 4.09
N ILE A 67 -20.24 23.87 5.04
CA ILE A 67 -19.62 22.77 5.82
C ILE A 67 -19.31 21.56 4.94
N LYS A 68 -20.20 21.18 4.01
CA LYS A 68 -19.93 20.14 3.01
C LYS A 68 -18.70 20.47 2.16
N ARG A 69 -18.53 21.74 1.76
CA ARG A 69 -17.33 22.18 1.02
C ARG A 69 -16.06 22.11 1.87
N GLU A 70 -16.11 22.56 3.12
CA GLU A 70 -14.97 22.49 4.04
C GLU A 70 -14.55 21.04 4.32
N ILE A 71 -15.51 20.15 4.58
CA ILE A 71 -15.27 18.71 4.73
C ILE A 71 -14.68 18.11 3.46
N THR A 72 -15.20 18.49 2.29
CA THR A 72 -14.67 18.04 0.99
C THR A 72 -13.19 18.45 0.82
N SER A 73 -12.84 19.68 1.22
CA SER A 73 -11.45 20.14 1.22
C SER A 73 -10.59 19.31 2.17
N LEU A 74 -11.04 19.08 3.41
CA LEU A 74 -10.31 18.27 4.39
C LEU A 74 -10.03 16.84 3.89
N ILE A 75 -11.01 16.19 3.27
CA ILE A 75 -10.83 14.84 2.72
C ILE A 75 -9.93 14.86 1.47
N SER A 76 -9.96 15.94 0.69
CA SER A 76 -9.07 16.10 -0.46
C SER A 76 -7.61 16.28 -0.03
N ASP A 77 -7.37 17.11 0.98
CA ASP A 77 -6.04 17.31 1.58
C ASP A 77 -5.53 16.04 2.25
N LEU A 78 -6.41 15.31 2.95
CA LEU A 78 -6.11 13.99 3.50
C LEU A 78 -5.65 13.03 2.39
N SER A 79 -6.40 12.95 1.29
CA SER A 79 -6.07 12.09 0.15
C SER A 79 -4.72 12.44 -0.48
N ALA A 80 -4.40 13.72 -0.61
CA ALA A 80 -3.10 14.18 -1.12
C ALA A 80 -1.95 13.80 -0.18
N LYS A 81 -2.13 14.00 1.13
CA LYS A 81 -1.15 13.61 2.16
C LYS A 81 -0.93 12.10 2.20
N VAL A 82 -2.01 11.31 2.08
CA VAL A 82 -1.93 9.84 2.00
C VAL A 82 -1.11 9.42 0.77
N LYS A 83 -1.37 10.01 -0.41
CA LYS A 83 -0.60 9.72 -1.62
C LYS A 83 0.89 10.02 -1.42
N ALA A 84 1.23 11.20 -0.93
CA ALA A 84 2.62 11.60 -0.68
C ALA A 84 3.32 10.64 0.29
N MET A 85 2.68 10.31 1.42
CA MET A 85 3.22 9.36 2.39
C MET A 85 3.44 7.96 1.79
N ILE A 86 2.53 7.48 0.95
CA ILE A 86 2.70 6.18 0.29
C ILE A 86 3.90 6.23 -0.65
N ILE A 87 4.01 7.27 -1.50
CA ILE A 87 5.13 7.40 -2.45
C ILE A 87 6.48 7.39 -1.73
N GLU A 88 6.64 8.21 -0.68
CA GLU A 88 7.87 8.24 0.14
C GLU A 88 8.20 6.85 0.71
N PHE A 89 7.17 6.12 1.19
CA PHE A 89 7.35 4.78 1.71
C PHE A 89 7.71 3.74 0.62
N LEU A 90 7.21 3.91 -0.62
CA LEU A 90 7.56 3.07 -1.76
C LEU A 90 9.00 3.32 -2.22
N GLU A 91 9.46 4.58 -2.25
CA GLU A 91 10.85 4.93 -2.55
C GLU A 91 11.80 4.22 -1.60
N GLU A 92 11.57 4.37 -0.29
CA GLU A 92 12.38 3.73 0.74
C GLU A 92 12.36 2.19 0.62
N THR A 93 11.18 1.61 0.34
CA THR A 93 11.03 0.16 0.13
C THR A 93 11.83 -0.31 -1.07
N TYR A 94 11.76 0.42 -2.19
CA TYR A 94 12.46 0.08 -3.42
C TYR A 94 13.98 0.08 -3.19
N GLU A 95 14.49 1.21 -2.69
CA GLU A 95 15.92 1.43 -2.44
C GLU A 95 16.51 0.39 -1.49
N SER A 96 15.79 0.10 -0.39
CA SER A 96 16.20 -0.92 0.59
C SER A 96 16.28 -2.31 -0.04
N SER A 97 15.23 -2.70 -0.78
CA SER A 97 15.10 -4.05 -1.33
C SER A 97 16.08 -4.29 -2.48
N TYR A 98 16.27 -3.29 -3.34
CA TYR A 98 17.23 -3.31 -4.42
C TYR A 98 18.66 -3.44 -3.87
N SER A 99 19.03 -2.54 -2.96
CA SER A 99 20.38 -2.49 -2.40
C SER A 99 20.75 -3.76 -1.66
N TRP A 100 19.80 -4.29 -0.89
CA TRP A 100 19.98 -5.52 -0.16
C TRP A 100 20.34 -6.71 -1.06
N LEU A 101 19.63 -6.88 -2.18
CA LEU A 101 19.93 -7.98 -3.09
C LEU A 101 21.28 -7.82 -3.78
N ILE A 102 21.60 -6.61 -4.27
CA ILE A 102 22.89 -6.34 -4.90
C ILE A 102 24.04 -6.62 -3.94
N PHE A 103 23.92 -6.20 -2.68
CA PHE A 103 24.93 -6.52 -1.67
C PHE A 103 25.12 -8.01 -1.49
N GLY A 104 24.03 -8.78 -1.46
CA GLY A 104 24.08 -10.24 -1.41
C GLY A 104 24.80 -10.87 -2.60
N VAL A 105 24.51 -10.40 -3.81
CA VAL A 105 25.16 -10.84 -5.05
C VAL A 105 26.65 -10.52 -5.01
N LEU A 106 27.03 -9.29 -4.65
CA LEU A 106 28.43 -8.87 -4.57
C LEU A 106 29.21 -9.65 -3.50
N ALA A 107 28.60 -9.90 -2.34
CA ALA A 107 29.19 -10.71 -1.30
C ALA A 107 29.41 -12.17 -1.77
N ALA A 108 28.47 -12.74 -2.53
CA ALA A 108 28.63 -14.08 -3.10
C ALA A 108 29.77 -14.16 -4.13
N LEU A 109 30.10 -13.05 -4.78
CA LEU A 109 31.28 -12.92 -5.66
C LEU A 109 32.58 -12.57 -4.90
N GLY A 110 32.56 -12.54 -3.57
CA GLY A 110 33.73 -12.21 -2.75
C GLY A 110 34.01 -10.71 -2.60
N ILE A 111 33.14 -9.84 -3.12
CA ILE A 111 33.27 -8.39 -3.01
C ILE A 111 32.72 -7.93 -1.65
N LYS A 112 33.62 -7.48 -0.77
CA LYS A 112 33.25 -7.00 0.57
C LYS A 112 32.83 -5.53 0.50
N LEU A 113 31.56 -5.27 0.79
CA LEU A 113 31.04 -3.91 0.99
C LEU A 113 30.87 -3.61 2.49
N ALA A 114 31.12 -2.37 2.88
CA ALA A 114 30.81 -1.90 4.23
C ALA A 114 29.29 -1.95 4.45
N ARG A 115 28.85 -2.65 5.50
CA ARG A 115 27.45 -2.62 5.92
C ARG A 115 27.14 -1.31 6.64
N PRO A 116 26.04 -0.61 6.30
CA PRO A 116 25.56 0.49 7.14
C PRO A 116 25.23 -0.03 8.54
N LYS A 117 25.44 0.80 9.57
CA LYS A 117 25.09 0.46 10.97
C LYS A 117 23.58 0.25 11.18
N THR A 118 22.74 0.64 10.23
CA THR A 118 21.28 0.46 10.23
C THR A 118 20.86 -0.43 9.06
N THR A 119 20.03 -1.45 9.35
CA THR A 119 19.67 -2.57 8.44
C THR A 119 18.88 -2.22 7.18
N LEU A 120 18.52 -0.96 6.95
CA LEU A 120 17.70 -0.52 5.80
C LEU A 120 18.17 0.79 5.15
N ASN A 121 19.34 1.30 5.53
CA ASN A 121 19.89 2.44 4.77
C ASN A 121 20.37 1.94 3.41
N GLN A 122 20.29 2.82 2.40
CA GLN A 122 20.96 2.64 1.11
C GLN A 122 22.39 2.18 1.38
N MET A 123 22.68 0.96 0.94
CA MET A 123 24.05 0.49 0.94
C MET A 123 24.80 1.38 -0.06
N ASN A 124 26.03 1.77 0.27
CA ASN A 124 26.87 2.50 -0.68
C ASN A 124 27.30 1.53 -1.78
N LEU A 125 26.40 1.32 -2.75
CA LEU A 125 26.66 0.53 -3.92
C LEU A 125 27.60 1.31 -4.83
N PRO A 126 28.56 0.64 -5.49
CA PRO A 126 29.30 1.28 -6.57
C PRO A 126 28.33 1.81 -7.64
N ALA A 127 28.67 2.92 -8.31
CA ALA A 127 27.76 3.64 -9.20
C ALA A 127 27.23 2.75 -10.33
N GLU A 128 28.03 1.82 -10.81
CA GLU A 128 27.61 0.86 -11.81
C GLU A 128 26.47 -0.02 -11.27
N TRP A 129 26.47 -0.39 -10.00
CA TRP A 129 25.43 -1.18 -9.32
C TRP A 129 24.24 -0.39 -8.82
N ALA A 130 24.19 0.92 -9.05
CA ALA A 130 23.05 1.74 -8.67
C ALA A 130 21.76 1.33 -9.43
N PRO A 131 20.57 1.52 -8.81
CA PRO A 131 19.30 1.33 -9.49
C PRO A 131 19.13 2.30 -10.66
N GLY A 132 18.21 1.98 -11.57
CA GLY A 132 17.75 2.91 -12.60
C GLY A 132 16.82 3.98 -12.04
N ASP A 133 15.87 4.44 -12.86
CA ASP A 133 14.88 5.44 -12.50
C ASP A 133 13.85 4.89 -11.48
N VAL A 134 14.11 5.13 -10.19
CA VAL A 134 13.26 4.67 -9.07
C VAL A 134 11.86 5.28 -9.13
N GLN A 135 11.74 6.54 -9.53
CA GLN A 135 10.45 7.23 -9.64
C GLN A 135 9.55 6.55 -10.69
N ARG A 136 10.14 6.15 -11.82
CA ARG A 136 9.44 5.35 -12.82
C ARG A 136 9.09 3.96 -12.29
N ALA A 137 9.97 3.34 -11.52
CA ALA A 137 9.75 1.99 -10.99
C ALA A 137 8.58 1.91 -9.99
N ILE A 138 8.38 2.95 -9.18
CA ILE A 138 7.29 3.00 -8.17
C ILE A 138 5.99 3.64 -8.70
N LYS A 139 6.00 4.20 -9.90
CA LYS A 139 4.83 4.86 -10.49
C LYS A 139 3.72 3.85 -10.75
N SER A 140 2.57 4.06 -10.10
CA SER A 140 1.42 3.16 -10.18
C SER A 140 0.14 3.92 -10.56
N LYS A 141 -0.31 3.76 -11.82
CA LYS A 141 -1.58 4.35 -12.28
C LYS A 141 -2.78 3.75 -11.53
N GLN A 142 -2.68 2.48 -11.16
CA GLN A 142 -3.68 1.75 -10.41
C GLN A 142 -3.80 2.31 -8.98
N MET A 143 -2.68 2.58 -8.31
CA MET A 143 -2.65 3.24 -7.00
C MET A 143 -3.31 4.62 -7.07
N ASP A 144 -2.91 5.44 -8.04
CA ASP A 144 -3.46 6.79 -8.22
C ASP A 144 -4.98 6.76 -8.41
N LYS A 145 -5.47 5.86 -9.26
CA LYS A 145 -6.91 5.65 -9.46
C LYS A 145 -7.60 5.15 -8.20
N ALA A 146 -6.97 4.25 -7.42
CA ALA A 146 -7.54 3.70 -6.21
C ALA A 146 -7.68 4.76 -5.11
N ILE A 147 -6.66 5.60 -4.91
CA ILE A 147 -6.69 6.73 -3.96
C ILE A 147 -7.74 7.75 -4.38
N GLU A 148 -7.80 8.10 -5.66
CA GLU A 148 -8.81 9.03 -6.20
C GLU A 148 -10.24 8.49 -6.00
N THR A 149 -10.44 7.20 -6.25
CA THR A 149 -11.73 6.54 -6.06
C THR A 149 -12.12 6.52 -4.58
N ASP A 150 -11.18 6.25 -3.67
CA ASP A 150 -11.41 6.29 -2.23
C ASP A 150 -11.83 7.69 -1.78
N ARG A 151 -11.14 8.73 -2.23
CA ARG A 151 -11.47 10.13 -1.93
C ARG A 151 -12.91 10.45 -2.33
N LYS A 152 -13.28 10.18 -3.59
CA LYS A 152 -14.65 10.44 -4.10
C LYS A 152 -15.70 9.69 -3.29
N LYS A 153 -15.49 8.39 -3.03
CA LYS A 153 -16.42 7.57 -2.23
C LYS A 153 -16.56 8.08 -0.80
N THR A 154 -15.47 8.52 -0.19
CA THR A 154 -15.47 9.02 1.19
C THR A 154 -16.24 10.33 1.31
N ILE A 155 -16.02 11.26 0.37
CA ILE A 155 -16.80 12.52 0.31
C ILE A 155 -18.29 12.22 0.12
N GLN A 156 -18.64 11.36 -0.84
CA GLN A 156 -20.03 10.98 -1.09
C GLN A 156 -20.67 10.34 0.13
N GLN A 157 -19.96 9.43 0.81
CA GLN A 157 -20.48 8.75 1.99
C GLN A 157 -20.70 9.73 3.15
N ILE A 158 -19.73 10.61 3.44
CA ILE A 158 -19.86 11.62 4.49
C ILE A 158 -21.04 12.55 4.22
N ASN A 159 -21.21 13.02 2.98
CA ASN A 159 -22.34 13.88 2.62
C ASN A 159 -23.69 13.17 2.85
N LYS A 160 -23.80 11.90 2.45
CA LYS A 160 -25.00 11.09 2.71
C LYS A 160 -25.26 10.90 4.21
N THR A 161 -24.21 10.65 4.99
CA THR A 161 -24.31 10.50 6.46
C THR A 161 -24.85 11.78 7.11
N ILE A 162 -24.36 12.96 6.68
CA ILE A 162 -24.84 14.25 7.18
C ILE A 162 -26.32 14.48 6.79
N GLU A 163 -26.66 14.30 5.51
CA GLU A 163 -28.03 14.50 5.01
C GLU A 163 -29.04 13.58 5.70
N ARG A 164 -28.71 12.28 5.79
CA ARG A 164 -29.51 11.29 6.51
C ARG A 164 -29.64 11.64 8.00
N GLY A 165 -28.58 12.19 8.60
CA GLY A 165 -28.62 12.69 9.98
C GLY A 165 -29.75 13.69 10.21
N PHE A 166 -29.97 14.61 9.28
CA PHE A 166 -31.08 15.57 9.36
C PHE A 166 -32.45 14.93 9.04
N ILE A 167 -32.52 14.11 7.99
CA ILE A 167 -33.79 13.45 7.58
C ILE A 167 -34.32 12.54 8.69
N GLU A 168 -33.44 11.76 9.32
CA GLU A 168 -33.78 10.81 10.38
C GLU A 168 -33.76 11.45 11.78
N ARG A 169 -33.58 12.78 11.88
CA ARG A 169 -33.54 13.53 13.15
C ARG A 169 -32.54 12.95 14.16
N LYS A 170 -31.37 12.53 13.69
CA LYS A 170 -30.32 11.96 14.52
C LYS A 170 -29.68 13.01 15.42
N ARG A 171 -29.36 12.60 16.65
CA ARG A 171 -28.56 13.41 17.56
C ARG A 171 -27.13 13.54 17.04
N PHE A 172 -26.46 14.64 17.38
CA PHE A 172 -25.06 14.88 17.02
C PHE A 172 -24.15 13.67 17.27
N ALA A 173 -24.25 13.04 18.45
CA ALA A 173 -23.43 11.88 18.81
C ALA A 173 -23.59 10.69 17.84
N GLN A 174 -24.79 10.48 17.28
CA GLN A 174 -25.04 9.42 16.32
C GLN A 174 -24.39 9.74 14.97
N VAL A 175 -24.59 10.97 14.47
CA VAL A 175 -23.97 11.43 13.21
C VAL A 175 -22.44 11.42 13.33
N ALA A 176 -21.90 11.89 14.46
CA ALA A 176 -20.47 11.88 14.73
C ALA A 176 -19.87 10.47 14.68
N LYS A 177 -20.54 9.47 15.28
CA LYS A 177 -20.10 8.07 15.25
C LYS A 177 -20.12 7.48 13.83
N GLU A 178 -21.15 7.80 13.04
CA GLU A 178 -21.22 7.38 11.63
C GLU A 178 -20.10 8.01 10.80
N LEU A 179 -19.82 9.31 10.98
CA LEU A 179 -18.72 9.99 10.29
C LEU A 179 -17.34 9.44 10.65
N GLN A 180 -17.11 9.12 11.93
CA GLN A 180 -15.89 8.43 12.35
C GLN A 180 -15.75 7.07 11.64
N THR A 181 -16.86 6.36 11.47
CA THR A 181 -16.90 5.09 10.73
C THR A 181 -16.55 5.31 9.25
N ASP A 182 -17.13 6.31 8.60
CA ASP A 182 -16.86 6.63 7.19
C ASP A 182 -15.38 6.95 6.94
N VAL A 183 -14.78 7.78 7.79
CA VAL A 183 -13.33 8.08 7.74
C VAL A 183 -12.49 6.84 8.06
N GLY A 184 -12.93 6.01 9.01
CA GLY A 184 -12.29 4.73 9.35
C GLY A 184 -12.30 3.71 8.19
N LEU A 185 -13.36 3.69 7.38
CA LEU A 185 -13.43 2.87 6.18
C LEU A 185 -12.41 3.33 5.12
N SER A 186 -12.22 4.65 4.96
CA SER A 186 -11.17 5.20 4.09
C SER A 186 -9.77 4.84 4.58
N TYR A 187 -9.51 4.89 5.89
CA TYR A 187 -8.26 4.41 6.48
C TYR A 187 -7.99 2.94 6.11
N ASN A 188 -8.99 2.07 6.25
CA ASN A 188 -8.84 0.64 5.92
C ASN A 188 -8.52 0.43 4.43
N ARG A 189 -9.10 1.24 3.54
CA ARG A 189 -8.80 1.19 2.10
C ARG A 189 -7.38 1.71 1.80
N SER A 190 -6.99 2.84 2.39
CA SER A 190 -5.63 3.38 2.25
C SER A 190 -4.56 2.43 2.78
N LYS A 191 -4.80 1.78 3.91
CA LYS A 191 -3.94 0.71 4.45
C LYS A 191 -3.76 -0.45 3.46
N ARG A 192 -4.85 -0.88 2.82
CA ARG A 192 -4.81 -1.97 1.83
C ARG A 192 -4.01 -1.57 0.59
N ILE A 193 -4.22 -0.34 0.09
CA ILE A 193 -3.46 0.22 -1.03
C ILE A 193 -1.97 0.23 -0.68
N ALA A 194 -1.61 0.82 0.45
CA ALA A 194 -0.22 0.93 0.87
C ALA A 194 0.47 -0.44 1.00
N ASN A 195 -0.20 -1.43 1.61
CA ASN A 195 0.35 -2.78 1.72
C ASN A 195 0.54 -3.46 0.35
N THR A 196 -0.42 -3.28 -0.57
CA THR A 196 -0.35 -3.89 -1.91
C THR A 196 0.76 -3.28 -2.74
N GLU A 197 0.86 -1.95 -2.75
CA GLU A 197 1.90 -1.27 -3.52
C GLU A 197 3.29 -1.47 -2.89
N MET A 198 3.41 -1.49 -1.55
CA MET A 198 4.67 -1.81 -0.89
C MET A 198 5.16 -3.21 -1.25
N HIS A 199 4.27 -4.20 -1.20
CA HIS A 199 4.59 -5.58 -1.59
C HIS A 199 5.06 -5.65 -3.04
N ARG A 200 4.30 -5.06 -3.98
CA ARG A 200 4.68 -4.99 -5.39
C ARG A 200 6.04 -4.31 -5.60
N THR A 201 6.27 -3.18 -4.94
CA THR A 201 7.51 -2.40 -5.05
C THR A 201 8.71 -3.17 -4.52
N ARG A 202 8.57 -3.88 -3.38
CA ARG A 202 9.63 -4.74 -2.83
C ARG A 202 10.05 -5.81 -3.83
N GLU A 203 9.09 -6.57 -4.34
CA GLU A 203 9.35 -7.68 -5.27
C GLU A 203 9.92 -7.17 -6.60
N LYS A 204 9.42 -6.02 -7.08
CA LYS A 204 9.96 -5.35 -8.26
C LYS A 204 11.40 -4.92 -8.07
N ALA A 205 11.72 -4.28 -6.95
CA ALA A 205 13.08 -3.84 -6.65
C ALA A 205 14.07 -5.01 -6.59
N THR A 206 13.69 -6.13 -5.95
CA THR A 206 14.53 -7.34 -5.95
C THR A 206 14.69 -7.93 -7.36
N LEU A 207 13.62 -7.97 -8.16
CA LEU A 207 13.70 -8.44 -9.54
C LEU A 207 14.61 -7.55 -10.40
N ASP A 208 14.47 -6.23 -10.27
CA ASP A 208 15.26 -5.24 -11.02
C ASP A 208 16.76 -5.34 -10.63
N ALA A 209 17.07 -5.59 -9.35
CA ALA A 209 18.42 -5.89 -8.88
C ALA A 209 18.97 -7.20 -9.47
N ALA A 210 18.15 -8.26 -9.54
CA ALA A 210 18.56 -9.52 -10.16
C ALA A 210 18.80 -9.36 -11.67
N LYS A 211 17.93 -8.62 -12.37
CA LYS A 211 18.11 -8.25 -13.79
C LYS A 211 19.38 -7.43 -14.00
N LYS A 212 19.75 -6.55 -13.06
CA LYS A 212 21.02 -5.81 -13.09
C LYS A 212 22.22 -6.75 -13.00
N ALA A 213 22.21 -7.71 -12.08
CA ALA A 213 23.26 -8.73 -11.98
C ALA A 213 23.39 -9.53 -13.28
N GLN A 214 22.27 -9.93 -13.88
CA GLN A 214 22.25 -10.62 -15.18
C GLN A 214 22.84 -9.78 -16.32
N SER A 215 22.56 -8.47 -16.36
CA SER A 215 23.16 -7.56 -17.34
C SER A 215 24.68 -7.43 -17.21
N ARG A 216 25.26 -7.92 -16.11
CA ARG A 216 26.70 -7.97 -15.84
C ARG A 216 27.32 -9.35 -16.01
N GLY A 217 26.59 -10.29 -16.61
CA GLY A 217 27.09 -11.63 -16.87
C GLY A 217 26.96 -12.60 -15.69
N ILE A 218 26.22 -12.23 -14.63
CA ILE A 218 25.91 -13.15 -13.52
C ILE A 218 24.56 -13.79 -13.83
N ASN A 219 24.57 -15.07 -14.21
CA ASN A 219 23.30 -15.79 -14.38
C ASN A 219 22.58 -15.89 -13.04
N MET A 220 21.28 -15.58 -13.03
CA MET A 220 20.48 -15.56 -11.82
C MET A 220 19.24 -16.45 -12.01
N LYS A 221 18.92 -17.24 -10.99
CA LYS A 221 17.61 -17.89 -10.85
C LYS A 221 16.82 -17.28 -9.70
N LYS A 222 15.51 -17.49 -9.74
CA LYS A 222 14.55 -17.02 -8.74
C LYS A 222 13.62 -18.14 -8.32
N THR A 223 13.27 -18.14 -7.04
CA THR A 223 12.42 -19.17 -6.44
C THR A 223 11.28 -18.49 -5.68
N TRP A 224 10.05 -18.92 -5.93
CA TRP A 224 8.89 -18.38 -5.27
C TRP A 224 8.69 -19.01 -3.88
N HIS A 225 8.43 -18.17 -2.88
CA HIS A 225 8.07 -18.59 -1.54
C HIS A 225 6.77 -17.94 -1.07
N ASN A 226 5.90 -18.73 -0.47
CA ASN A 226 4.84 -18.28 0.41
C ASN A 226 5.36 -18.17 1.86
N VAL A 227 4.51 -17.66 2.74
CA VAL A 227 4.85 -17.42 4.15
C VAL A 227 4.51 -18.59 5.08
N GLY A 228 4.02 -19.70 4.53
CA GLY A 228 3.81 -20.97 5.25
C GLY A 228 2.75 -20.97 6.36
N ASP A 229 1.87 -19.97 6.44
CA ASP A 229 0.81 -19.90 7.44
C ASP A 229 -0.57 -20.29 6.89
N GLU A 230 -1.57 -20.46 7.77
CA GLU A 230 -2.93 -20.86 7.36
C GLU A 230 -3.65 -19.84 6.48
N ARG A 231 -3.07 -18.66 6.28
CA ARG A 231 -3.62 -17.58 5.46
C ARG A 231 -2.96 -17.49 4.09
N VAL A 232 -2.01 -18.38 3.77
CA VAL A 232 -1.58 -18.60 2.38
C VAL A 232 -2.80 -19.03 1.57
N ARG A 233 -2.96 -18.47 0.38
CA ARG A 233 -4.17 -18.70 -0.41
C ARG A 233 -4.15 -20.11 -0.98
N GLU A 234 -5.25 -20.82 -0.80
CA GLU A 234 -5.51 -22.14 -1.37
C GLU A 234 -6.91 -22.10 -2.01
N THR A 235 -7.04 -21.27 -3.04
CA THR A 235 -8.32 -21.10 -3.75
C THR A 235 -8.14 -21.46 -5.22
N LYS A 236 -9.22 -21.93 -5.86
CA LYS A 236 -9.23 -22.33 -7.28
C LYS A 236 -8.58 -21.30 -8.24
N HIS A 237 -8.59 -20.02 -7.89
CA HIS A 237 -8.18 -18.91 -8.77
C HIS A 237 -6.93 -18.16 -8.29
N ALA A 238 -6.38 -18.56 -7.14
CA ALA A 238 -5.17 -18.00 -6.54
C ALA A 238 -4.67 -19.02 -5.51
N ASP A 239 -3.97 -20.05 -5.99
CA ASP A 239 -3.39 -21.09 -5.17
C ASP A 239 -1.91 -20.82 -4.99
N HIS A 240 -1.56 -20.17 -3.89
CA HIS A 240 -0.19 -19.77 -3.57
C HIS A 240 0.56 -20.84 -2.77
N VAL A 241 -0.14 -21.90 -2.35
CA VAL A 241 0.48 -23.09 -1.77
C VAL A 241 1.30 -23.80 -2.85
N HIS A 242 0.70 -24.00 -4.03
CA HIS A 242 1.35 -24.64 -5.18
C HIS A 242 2.46 -23.82 -5.86
N LEU A 243 2.64 -22.56 -5.46
CA LEU A 243 3.74 -21.73 -5.97
C LEU A 243 5.03 -21.88 -5.15
N GLU A 244 4.97 -22.42 -3.93
CA GLU A 244 6.18 -22.64 -3.12
C GLU A 244 7.20 -23.49 -3.88
N GLY A 245 8.44 -23.01 -3.93
CA GLY A 245 9.54 -23.74 -4.56
C GLY A 245 9.52 -23.71 -6.08
N GLN A 246 8.57 -23.02 -6.72
CA GLN A 246 8.61 -22.86 -8.17
C GLN A 246 9.88 -22.07 -8.55
N GLU A 247 10.82 -22.72 -9.24
CA GLU A 247 12.07 -22.12 -9.69
C GLU A 247 11.99 -21.68 -11.16
N ARG A 248 12.54 -20.51 -11.48
CA ARG A 248 12.64 -19.97 -12.84
C ARG A 248 13.95 -19.22 -13.02
N MET A 249 14.44 -19.15 -14.25
CA MET A 249 15.47 -18.13 -14.57
C MET A 249 14.86 -16.74 -14.39
N VAL A 250 15.67 -15.72 -14.07
CA VAL A 250 15.15 -14.38 -13.76
C VAL A 250 14.31 -13.78 -14.90
N ASN A 251 14.64 -14.09 -16.15
CA ASN A 251 13.93 -13.67 -17.36
C ASN A 251 12.68 -14.50 -17.70
N GLN A 252 12.41 -15.61 -17.00
CA GLN A 252 11.24 -16.45 -17.20
C GLN A 252 10.10 -16.04 -16.25
N LEU A 253 8.86 -16.31 -16.63
CA LEU A 253 7.69 -16.03 -15.79
C LEU A 253 7.37 -17.21 -14.87
N PHE A 254 6.85 -16.90 -13.69
CA PHE A 254 6.16 -17.88 -12.85
C PHE A 254 4.78 -18.19 -13.45
N ASP A 255 4.36 -19.44 -13.34
CA ASP A 255 3.03 -19.91 -13.68
C ASP A 255 2.14 -19.86 -12.43
N LEU A 256 1.06 -19.08 -12.49
CA LEU A 256 0.09 -18.89 -11.39
C LEU A 256 -1.22 -19.66 -11.65
N GLY A 257 -1.29 -20.45 -12.71
CA GLY A 257 -2.47 -21.21 -13.09
C GLY A 257 -3.56 -20.36 -13.74
N ILE A 258 -4.82 -20.75 -13.55
CA ILE A 258 -5.99 -20.15 -14.23
C ILE A 258 -6.77 -19.27 -13.26
N ASN A 259 -7.05 -18.02 -13.64
CA ASN A 259 -7.87 -17.11 -12.82
C ASN A 259 -9.37 -17.42 -12.90
N LYS A 260 -10.16 -16.63 -12.17
CA LYS A 260 -11.63 -16.74 -12.10
C LYS A 260 -12.35 -16.60 -13.45
N ASN A 261 -11.71 -16.02 -14.46
CA ASN A 261 -12.26 -15.82 -15.80
C ASN A 261 -11.80 -16.91 -16.79
N GLY A 262 -11.10 -17.96 -16.33
CA GLY A 262 -10.59 -19.01 -17.21
C GLY A 262 -9.32 -18.63 -17.96
N VAL A 263 -8.65 -17.53 -17.60
CA VAL A 263 -7.44 -17.03 -18.28
C VAL A 263 -6.21 -17.49 -17.53
N HIS A 264 -5.19 -17.97 -18.27
CA HIS A 264 -3.88 -18.31 -17.71
C HIS A 264 -3.14 -17.07 -17.22
N VAL A 265 -2.63 -17.14 -16.00
CA VAL A 265 -1.95 -16.03 -15.32
C VAL A 265 -0.50 -16.41 -15.09
N THR A 266 0.38 -15.50 -15.44
CA THR A 266 1.80 -15.59 -15.18
C THR A 266 2.28 -14.30 -14.50
N ALA A 267 3.44 -14.34 -13.84
CA ALA A 267 4.00 -13.17 -13.18
C ALA A 267 5.52 -13.17 -13.23
N GLU A 268 6.13 -11.98 -13.36
CA GLU A 268 7.59 -11.86 -13.26
C GLU A 268 8.08 -12.09 -11.82
N ALA A 269 7.28 -11.70 -10.82
CA ALA A 269 7.54 -11.87 -9.40
C ALA A 269 6.21 -11.76 -8.62
N PRO A 270 6.18 -12.12 -7.32
CA PRO A 270 4.98 -11.95 -6.51
C PRO A 270 4.42 -10.53 -6.54
N GLY A 271 3.08 -10.41 -6.59
CA GLY A 271 2.39 -9.10 -6.62
C GLY A 271 2.44 -8.36 -7.97
N GLN A 272 2.97 -9.00 -9.03
CA GLN A 272 3.11 -8.45 -10.37
C GLN A 272 2.33 -9.22 -11.44
N SER A 273 1.30 -9.97 -11.07
CA SER A 273 0.50 -10.75 -12.03
C SER A 273 -0.49 -9.91 -12.83
N GLY A 274 -0.90 -8.76 -12.27
CA GLY A 274 -1.99 -7.95 -12.82
C GLY A 274 -3.38 -8.50 -12.48
N ASP A 275 -3.48 -9.69 -11.87
CA ASP A 275 -4.72 -10.26 -11.36
C ASP A 275 -4.94 -9.88 -9.89
N PRO A 276 -6.03 -9.16 -9.54
CA PRO A 276 -6.28 -8.72 -8.18
C PRO A 276 -6.37 -9.85 -7.14
N SER A 277 -6.80 -11.06 -7.54
CA SER A 277 -6.94 -12.22 -6.64
C SER A 277 -5.57 -12.73 -6.20
N ASN A 278 -4.58 -12.62 -7.09
CA ASN A 278 -3.19 -12.99 -6.85
C ASN A 278 -2.38 -11.87 -6.20
N ASP A 279 -2.64 -10.60 -6.52
CA ASP A 279 -1.78 -9.49 -6.07
C ASP A 279 -2.22 -8.88 -4.73
N ILE A 280 -3.51 -8.62 -4.52
CA ILE A 280 -3.99 -7.81 -3.37
C ILE A 280 -3.84 -8.59 -2.06
N ASN A 281 -3.13 -8.00 -1.09
CA ASN A 281 -2.75 -8.64 0.19
C ASN A 281 -1.84 -9.86 0.04
N CYS A 282 -1.16 -10.02 -1.11
CA CYS A 282 -0.15 -11.06 -1.24
C CYS A 282 0.99 -10.82 -0.26
N ARG A 283 1.53 -11.91 0.29
CA ARG A 283 2.65 -11.89 1.24
C ARG A 283 3.81 -12.77 0.79
N CYS A 284 3.62 -13.51 -0.30
CA CYS A 284 4.66 -14.28 -0.95
C CYS A 284 5.85 -13.40 -1.34
N PHE A 285 7.01 -14.00 -1.53
CA PHE A 285 8.23 -13.31 -1.89
C PHE A 285 9.10 -14.22 -2.76
N ALA A 286 9.93 -13.63 -3.60
CA ALA A 286 10.93 -14.38 -4.35
C ALA A 286 12.31 -14.27 -3.71
N THR A 287 13.05 -15.38 -3.68
CA THR A 287 14.50 -15.38 -3.43
C THR A 287 15.23 -15.41 -4.76
N TYR A 288 16.48 -14.96 -4.76
CA TYR A 288 17.32 -14.87 -5.95
C TYR A 288 18.73 -15.37 -5.62
N GLU A 289 19.29 -16.15 -6.53
CA GLU A 289 20.63 -16.69 -6.37
C GLU A 289 21.40 -16.79 -7.69
N PRO A 290 22.73 -16.56 -7.65
CA PRO A 290 23.57 -16.81 -8.81
C PRO A 290 23.55 -18.29 -9.20
N VAL A 291 23.49 -18.54 -10.50
CA VAL A 291 23.78 -19.85 -11.09
C VAL A 291 25.27 -19.85 -11.39
N LEU A 292 26.04 -20.51 -10.53
CA LEU A 292 27.49 -20.65 -10.65
C LEU A 292 27.85 -21.89 -11.48
#